data_AF-A0A9W6FWG9-F1
#
_entry.id   AF-A0A9W6FWG9-F1
#
_cell.length_a   1.000
_cell.length_b   1.000
_cell.length_c   1.000
_cell.angle_alpha   90.00
_cell.angle_beta   90.00
_cell.angle_gamma   90.00
#
_symmetry.space_group_name_H-M   'P 1'
#
loop_
_entity.id
_entity.type
_entity.pdbx_description
1 polymer ?
#
loop_
_entity_poly.entity_id
_entity_poly.type
_entity_poly.pdbx_seq_one_letter_code
_entity_poly.pdbx_strand_id
1 'polypeptide(L)' 'MELEPIHKSAIGLDVHQKHVTACLIAEQEDGSIHTETLTFGTFKRDRGMCQ' A
#
# COMPACT_ATOMS: atom_id res chain seq x y z
N MET A 1 11.34 4.21 -25.61
CA MET A 1 10.53 3.00 -25.40
C MET A 1 9.68 3.31 -24.18
N GLU A 2 8.38 3.49 -24.36
CA GLU A 2 7.45 3.58 -23.23
C GLU A 2 7.16 2.15 -22.77
N LEU A 3 7.42 1.88 -21.49
CA LEU A 3 7.09 0.61 -20.85
C LEU A 3 5.70 0.79 -20.23
N GLU A 4 4.71 0.10 -20.77
CA GLU A 4 3.37 0.10 -20.18
C GLU A 4 3.42 -0.64 -18.83
N PRO A 5 2.99 -0.01 -17.73
CA PRO A 5 3.00 -0.65 -16.42
C PRO A 5 2.02 -1.84 -16.40
N ILE A 6 2.52 -3.00 -15.95
CA ILE A 6 1.74 -4.25 -15.85
C ILE A 6 0.56 -4.08 -14.87
N HIS A 7 0.77 -3.28 -13.83
CA HIS A 7 -0.25 -2.91 -12.86
C HIS A 7 -0.24 -1.41 -12.65
N LYS A 8 -1.43 -0.80 -12.64
CA LYS A 8 -1.62 0.62 -12.36
C LYS A 8 -1.48 0.95 -10.87
N SER A 9 -1.29 -0.05 -10.02
CA SER A 9 -1.05 0.14 -8.59
C SER A 9 -0.10 -0.89 -8.02
N ALA A 10 0.59 -0.51 -6.95
CA ALA A 10 1.49 -1.35 -6.18
C ALA A 10 1.37 -1.01 -4.70
N ILE A 11 1.51 -2.01 -3.83
CA ILE A 11 1.57 -1.83 -2.38
C ILE A 11 2.89 -2.38 -1.87
N GLY A 12 3.68 -1.53 -1.23
CA GLY A 12 4.85 -1.92 -0.45
C GLY A 12 4.44 -2.19 0.99
N LEU A 13 4.82 -3.34 1.56
CA LEU A 13 4.57 -3.68 2.95
C LEU A 13 5.90 -3.73 3.70
N ASP A 14 6.02 -2.92 4.75
CA ASP A 14 7.11 -2.97 5.71
C ASP A 14 6.65 -3.61 7.02
N VAL A 15 7.49 -4.51 7.52
CA VAL A 15 7.26 -5.20 8.78
C VAL A 15 8.50 -5.01 9.65
N HIS A 16 8.39 -4.13 10.65
CA HIS A 16 9.49 -3.83 11.56
C HIS A 16 9.03 -3.87 13.01
N GLN A 17 9.73 -4.63 13.88
CA GLN A 17 9.43 -4.71 15.32
C GLN A 17 7.96 -4.98 15.66
N LYS A 18 7.33 -5.90 14.91
CA LYS A 18 5.90 -6.26 14.98
C LYS A 18 4.95 -5.17 14.49
N HIS A 19 5.44 -4.05 14.00
CA HIS A 19 4.67 -3.00 13.37
C HIS A 19 4.50 -3.30 11.89
N VAL A 20 3.31 -3.08 11.36
CA VAL A 20 3.02 -3.27 9.93
C VAL A 20 2.65 -1.92 9.33
N THR A 21 3.39 -1.53 8.30
CA THR A 21 3.16 -0.31 7.54
C THR A 21 2.99 -0.68 6.07
N ALA A 22 1.94 -0.20 5.43
CA ALA A 22 1.75 -0.33 3.99
C ALA A 22 1.89 1.03 3.31
N CYS A 23 2.45 1.05 2.11
CA CYS A 23 2.50 2.21 1.23
C CYS A 23 1.87 1.82 -0.11
N LEU A 24 0.73 2.43 -0.43
CA LEU A 24 0.03 2.29 -1.69
C LEU A 24 0.55 3.37 -2.66
N ILE A 25 0.84 2.96 -3.88
CA ILE A 25 1.04 3.86 -5.02
C ILE A 25 0.07 3.39 -6.10
N ALA A 26 -0.81 4.28 -6.58
CA ALA A 26 -1.79 3.97 -7.61
C ALA A 26 -1.91 5.11 -8.62
N GLU A 27 -1.84 4.77 -9.90
CA GLU A 27 -2.22 5.66 -11.00
C GLU A 27 -3.74 5.69 -11.12
N GLN A 28 -4.30 6.89 -11.07
CA GLN A 28 -5.72 7.16 -11.22
C GLN A 28 -6.11 7.24 -12.70
N GLU A 29 -7.41 7.23 -12.99
CA GLU A 29 -7.91 7.27 -14.36
C GLU A 29 -7.53 8.56 -15.12
N ASP A 30 -7.26 9.64 -14.38
CA ASP A 30 -6.78 10.92 -14.93
C ASP A 30 -5.25 10.96 -15.15
N GLY A 31 -4.54 9.85 -14.89
CA GLY A 31 -3.09 9.74 -14.98
C GLY A 31 -2.35 10.35 -13.79
N SER A 32 -3.05 10.86 -12.77
CA SER A 32 -2.42 11.31 -11.53
C SER A 32 -1.95 10.12 -10.68
N ILE A 33 -0.89 10.32 -9.91
CA ILE A 33 -0.39 9.30 -8.98
C ILE A 33 -0.91 9.62 -7.58
N HIS A 34 -1.69 8.69 -7.03
CA HIS A 34 -2.10 8.67 -5.64
C HIS A 34 -1.09 7.87 -4.80
N THR A 35 -0.70 8.42 -3.65
CA THR A 35 0.17 7.74 -2.70
C THR A 35 -0.43 7.85 -1.31
N GLU A 36 -0.54 6.72 -0.62
CA GLU A 36 -1.09 6.64 0.72
C GLU A 36 -0.21 5.73 1.60
N THR A 37 0.03 6.13 2.84
CA THR A 37 0.71 5.28 3.83
C THR A 37 -0.26 4.92 4.95
N LEU A 38 -0.44 3.63 5.16
CA LEU A 38 -1.34 3.05 6.15
C LEU A 38 -0.53 2.33 7.23
N THR A 39 -0.88 2.60 8.48
CA THR A 39 -0.20 1.99 9.63
C THR A 39 -1.17 1.07 10.36
N PHE A 40 -0.93 -0.23 10.27
CA PHE A 40 -1.81 -1.27 10.82
C PHE A 40 -1.45 -1.68 12.25
N GLY A 41 -0.50 -0.99 12.89
CA GLY A 41 -0.14 -1.27 14.28
C GLY A 41 0.55 -2.63 14.44
N THR A 42 0.27 -3.33 15.55
CA THR A 42 0.99 -4.57 15.90
C THR A 42 0.24 -5.85 15.54
N PHE A 43 0.96 -6.89 15.08
CA PHE A 43 0.39 -8.21 14.70
C PHE A 43 -0.57 -8.85 15.71
N LYS A 44 -0.51 -8.47 17.00
CA LYS A 44 -1.35 -9.04 18.05
C LYS A 44 -2.66 -8.28 18.30
N ARG A 45 -2.82 -7.04 17.81
CA ARG A 45 -4.03 -6.22 18.05
C ARG A 45 -5.00 -6.16 16.87
N ASP A 46 -4.52 -6.19 15.63
CA ASP A 46 -5.35 -5.91 14.45
C ASP A 46 -5.77 -7.13 13.63
N ARG A 47 -6.30 -8.16 14.29
CA ARG A 47 -7.03 -9.25 13.58
C ARG A 47 -8.46 -8.85 13.14
N GLY A 48 -8.88 -7.61 13.43
CA GLY A 48 -10.25 -7.13 13.23
C GLY A 48 -10.47 -6.20 12.03
N MET A 49 -9.43 -5.66 11.40
CA MET A 49 -9.60 -4.72 10.28
C MET A 49 -9.55 -5.43 8.93
N CYS A 50 -10.55 -6.28 8.74
CA CYS A 50 -11.23 -6.50 7.47
C CYS A 50 -12.73 -6.31 7.75
N GLN A 51 -13.14 -5.05 8.00
CA GLN A 51 -14.51 -4.58 7.90
C GLN A 51 -14.48 -3.22 7.21
#